data_AF-A0A6C0IB46-F1
#
_entry.id   AF-A0A6C0IB46-F1
#
_cell.length_a   1.000
_cell.length_b   1.000
_cell.length_c   1.000
_cell.angle_alpha   90.00
_cell.angle_beta   90.00
_cell.angle_gamma   90.00
#
_symmetry.space_group_name_H-M   'P 1'
#
loop_
_entity.id
_entity.type
_entity.pdbx_description
1 polymer ?
#
loop_
_entity_poly.entity_id
_entity_poly.type
_entity_poly.pdbx_seq_one_letter_code
_entity_poly.pdbx_strand_id
1 'polypeptide(L)'
;MSTPSYRLELLPVDTAAAEYYKNIVRSPEDAGVDLCVVTDHVLEQGQQSILKLGVRARLVEIREMFVEDPTVQSDAKTPIPVRMEDSVHYWLAPRSSIFKSGVIMANSMGVIDKGYRGELGGPVWAMRPTTITAGTRLFQIVAPNMGSIQEVRIVDALPESIRGEGGFGSTG
;
A
#
# COMPACT_ATOMS: atom_id res chain seq x y z
N MET A 1 -14.02 -4.16 -21.15
CA MET A 1 -13.77 -4.48 -19.73
C MET A 1 -13.62 -3.16 -18.99
N SER A 2 -14.38 -2.93 -17.92
CA SER A 2 -14.15 -1.75 -17.08
C SER A 2 -12.77 -1.85 -16.44
N THR A 3 -12.02 -0.75 -16.40
CA THR A 3 -10.75 -0.71 -15.66
C THR A 3 -11.06 -1.04 -14.19
N PRO A 4 -10.37 -2.01 -13.58
CA PRO A 4 -10.57 -2.30 -12.16
C PRO A 4 -10.29 -1.06 -11.33
N SER A 5 -11.16 -0.78 -10.37
CA SER A 5 -10.96 0.28 -9.40
C SER A 5 -10.29 -0.29 -8.16
N TYR A 6 -9.33 0.43 -7.58
CA TYR A 6 -8.67 -0.01 -6.35
C TYR A 6 -9.01 0.90 -5.18
N ARG A 7 -9.17 0.29 -4.01
CA ARG A 7 -9.25 0.97 -2.72
C ARG A 7 -8.08 0.53 -1.85
N LEU A 8 -7.36 1.49 -1.29
CA LEU A 8 -6.29 1.25 -0.33
C LEU A 8 -6.83 1.48 1.09
N GLU A 9 -6.72 0.46 1.92
CA GLU A 9 -7.04 0.52 3.36
C GLU A 9 -5.72 0.61 4.13
N LEU A 10 -5.54 1.67 4.92
CA LEU A 10 -4.38 1.92 5.77
C LEU A 10 -4.78 1.84 7.24
N LEU A 11 -4.03 1.08 8.02
CA LEU A 11 -4.16 0.95 9.46
C LEU A 11 -2.88 1.47 10.12
N PRO A 12 -2.85 2.71 10.64
CA PRO A 12 -1.74 3.22 11.42
C PRO A 12 -1.45 2.33 12.63
N VAL A 13 -0.16 2.16 12.99
CA VAL A 13 0.24 1.29 14.10
C VAL A 13 0.06 1.92 15.48
N ASP A 14 -0.02 3.26 15.54
CA ASP A 14 -0.29 4.03 16.75
C ASP A 14 -0.86 5.43 16.39
N THR A 15 -1.16 6.22 17.43
CA THR A 15 -1.71 7.57 17.29
C THR A 15 -0.74 8.56 16.64
N ALA A 16 0.57 8.42 16.85
CA ALA A 16 1.56 9.31 16.28
C ALA A 16 1.71 9.06 14.76
N ALA A 17 1.75 7.80 14.36
CA ALA A 17 1.73 7.40 12.97
C ALA A 17 0.45 7.88 12.28
N ALA A 18 -0.70 7.81 12.94
CA ALA A 18 -1.98 8.25 12.39
C ALA A 18 -1.95 9.71 11.92
N GLU A 19 -1.24 10.62 12.62
CA GLU A 19 -1.13 12.04 12.22
C GLU A 19 -0.56 12.22 10.81
N TYR A 20 0.34 11.34 10.36
CA TYR A 20 0.92 11.41 9.01
C TYR A 20 -0.05 11.03 7.89
N TYR A 21 -1.17 10.37 8.23
CA TYR A 21 -2.11 9.79 7.27
C TYR A 21 -3.53 10.37 7.36
N LYS A 22 -3.81 11.31 8.27
CA LYS A 22 -5.15 11.93 8.41
C LYS A 22 -5.61 12.72 7.19
N ASN A 23 -4.68 13.31 6.45
CA ASN A 23 -4.97 14.25 5.36
C ASN A 23 -4.26 13.85 4.05
N ILE A 24 -4.41 12.59 3.64
CA ILE A 24 -3.85 12.14 2.36
C ILE A 24 -4.60 12.84 1.22
N VAL A 25 -3.96 13.85 0.62
CA VAL A 25 -4.45 14.53 -0.58
C VAL A 25 -3.98 13.76 -1.80
N ARG A 26 -4.88 13.49 -2.75
CA ARG A 26 -4.55 12.79 -4.00
C ARG A 26 -5.21 13.43 -5.21
N SER A 27 -4.50 13.36 -6.33
CA SER A 27 -5.05 13.55 -7.67
C SER A 27 -5.60 12.23 -8.20
N PRO A 28 -6.72 12.24 -8.94
CA PRO A 28 -7.19 11.07 -9.71
C PRO A 28 -6.14 10.54 -10.70
N GLU A 29 -5.20 11.39 -11.11
CA GLU A 29 -4.09 11.05 -12.03
C GLU A 29 -2.91 10.37 -11.33
N ASP A 30 -2.87 10.36 -10.00
CA ASP A 30 -1.78 9.73 -9.25
C ASP A 30 -1.86 8.21 -9.32
N ALA A 31 -0.85 7.58 -9.91
CA ALA A 31 -0.70 6.12 -9.90
C ALA A 31 -0.26 5.57 -8.52
N GLY A 32 0.30 6.43 -7.66
CA GLY A 32 0.87 6.05 -6.37
C GLY A 32 0.24 6.78 -5.18
N VAL A 33 0.28 6.14 -4.01
CA VAL A 33 -0.05 6.75 -2.72
C VAL A 33 1.23 6.91 -1.90
N ASP A 34 1.66 8.15 -1.68
CA ASP A 34 2.85 8.47 -0.89
C ASP A 34 2.73 7.93 0.56
N LEU A 35 3.82 7.39 1.09
CA LEU A 35 3.96 6.98 2.49
C LEU A 35 5.05 7.78 3.20
N CYS A 36 4.83 8.08 4.48
CA CYS A 36 5.77 8.79 5.34
C CYS A 36 6.66 7.81 6.10
N VAL A 37 7.93 8.15 6.26
CA VAL A 37 8.77 7.57 7.31
C VAL A 37 8.32 8.16 8.64
N VAL A 38 8.10 7.36 9.68
CA VAL A 38 7.50 7.83 10.95
C VAL A 38 8.50 7.99 12.09
N THR A 39 9.79 7.68 11.85
CA THR A 39 10.87 7.82 12.82
C THR A 39 12.06 8.55 12.22
N ASP A 40 12.81 9.28 13.04
CA ASP A 40 14.07 9.87 12.61
C ASP A 40 15.16 8.79 12.44
N HIS A 41 16.00 8.95 11.42
CA HIS A 41 17.14 8.07 11.16
C HIS A 41 18.38 8.89 10.84
N VAL A 42 19.50 8.53 11.46
CA VAL A 42 20.85 8.97 11.07
C VAL A 42 21.57 7.72 10.57
N LEU A 43 21.97 7.74 9.30
CA LEU A 43 22.59 6.60 8.62
C LEU A 43 24.00 6.97 8.18
N GLU A 44 24.95 6.10 8.47
CA GLU A 44 26.31 6.18 7.93
C GLU A 44 26.37 5.65 6.51
N GLN A 45 27.39 6.05 5.75
CA GLN A 45 27.62 5.50 4.41
C GLN A 45 27.80 3.98 4.47
N GLY A 46 27.09 3.26 3.60
CA GLY A 46 27.12 1.80 3.52
C GLY A 46 26.20 1.09 4.51
N GLN A 47 25.46 1.84 5.35
CA GLN A 47 24.53 1.24 6.30
C GLN A 47 23.24 0.78 5.61
N GLN A 48 22.79 -0.42 5.97
CA GLN A 48 21.44 -0.91 5.68
C GLN A 48 20.49 -0.61 6.84
N SER A 49 19.27 -0.22 6.51
CA SER A 49 18.22 0.00 7.51
C SER A 49 16.84 -0.27 6.91
N ILE A 50 15.85 -0.55 7.75
CA ILE A 50 14.44 -0.58 7.36
C ILE A 50 13.78 0.66 7.93
N LEU A 51 13.36 1.57 7.05
CA LEU A 51 12.63 2.77 7.45
C LEU A 51 11.17 2.38 7.71
N LYS A 52 10.72 2.55 8.95
CA LYS A 52 9.35 2.23 9.36
C LYS A 52 8.38 3.24 8.77
N LEU A 53 7.29 2.74 8.19
CA LEU A 53 6.25 3.58 7.58
C LEU A 53 5.04 3.76 8.49
N GLY A 54 5.00 3.12 9.67
CA GLY A 54 3.96 3.33 10.67
C GLY A 54 2.56 2.89 10.25
N VAL A 55 2.42 2.12 9.17
CA VAL A 55 1.13 1.60 8.71
C VAL A 55 1.21 0.13 8.35
N ARG A 56 0.11 -0.56 8.59
CA ARG A 56 -0.27 -1.80 7.92
C ARG A 56 -1.21 -1.42 6.78
N ALA A 57 -1.26 -2.22 5.72
CA ALA A 57 -2.12 -1.89 4.59
C ALA A 57 -2.73 -3.12 3.91
N ARG A 58 -3.80 -2.85 3.16
CA ARG A 58 -4.46 -3.79 2.26
C ARG A 58 -4.91 -3.04 1.01
N LEU A 59 -4.60 -3.58 -0.16
CA LEU A 59 -5.18 -3.11 -1.42
C LEU A 59 -6.36 -4.02 -1.80
N VAL A 60 -7.50 -3.41 -2.09
CA VAL A 60 -8.74 -4.08 -2.51
C VAL A 60 -9.01 -3.73 -3.95
N GLU A 61 -9.14 -4.74 -4.80
CA GLU A 61 -9.68 -4.60 -6.14
C GLU A 61 -11.20 -4.69 -6.08
N ILE A 62 -11.87 -3.67 -6.63
CA ILE A 62 -13.32 -3.58 -6.69
C ILE A 62 -13.74 -3.77 -8.15
N ARG A 63 -14.57 -4.80 -8.37
CA ARG A 63 -15.13 -5.14 -9.67
C ARG A 63 -16.66 -5.13 -9.61
N GLU A 64 -17.28 -4.48 -10.58
CA GLU A 64 -18.71 -4.59 -10.82
C GLU A 64 -18.94 -5.65 -11.90
N MET A 65 -19.77 -6.63 -11.58
CA MET A 65 -20.19 -7.68 -12.50
C MET A 65 -21.70 -7.72 -12.59
N PHE A 66 -22.22 -8.14 -13.74
CA PHE A 66 -23.63 -8.44 -13.89
C PHE A 66 -23.81 -9.96 -13.82
N VAL A 67 -24.57 -10.44 -12.84
CA VAL A 67 -24.90 -11.87 -12.70
C VAL A 67 -26.36 -12.10 -13.04
N GLU A 68 -26.70 -13.27 -13.55
CA GLU A 68 -28.11 -13.66 -13.66
C GLU A 68 -28.72 -13.81 -12.27
N ASP A 69 -29.97 -13.34 -12.09
CA ASP A 69 -30.73 -13.60 -10.87
C ASP A 69 -31.08 -15.09 -10.79
N PRO A 70 -30.52 -15.86 -9.84
CA PRO A 70 -30.82 -17.29 -9.72
C PRO A 70 -32.25 -17.55 -9.22
N THR A 71 -32.95 -16.53 -8.71
CA THR A 71 -34.31 -16.65 -8.16
C THR A 71 -35.40 -16.42 -9.21
N VAL A 72 -35.07 -15.88 -10.37
CA VAL A 72 -36.02 -15.61 -11.46
C VAL A 72 -35.98 -16.74 -12.49
N GLN A 73 -36.98 -17.63 -12.42
CA GLN A 73 -37.26 -18.63 -13.46
C GLN A 73 -38.14 -18.02 -14.56
N SER A 74 -37.57 -17.11 -15.37
CA SER A 74 -38.25 -16.60 -16.57
C SER A 74 -37.25 -16.45 -17.73
N ASP A 75 -37.74 -16.51 -18.96
CA ASP A 75 -36.93 -16.35 -20.18
C ASP A 75 -36.40 -14.91 -20.37
N ALA A 76 -36.89 -13.95 -19.56
CA ALA A 76 -36.43 -12.56 -19.52
C ALA A 76 -35.65 -12.28 -18.23
N LYS A 77 -34.43 -12.86 -18.12
CA LYS A 77 -33.54 -12.59 -16.98
C LYS A 77 -32.90 -11.20 -17.13
N THR A 78 -33.21 -10.30 -16.20
CA THR A 78 -32.49 -9.03 -16.08
C THR A 78 -31.24 -9.28 -15.22
N PRO A 79 -30.03 -9.00 -15.72
CA PRO A 79 -28.81 -9.15 -14.92
C PRO A 79 -28.80 -8.19 -13.71
N ILE A 80 -28.37 -8.67 -12.55
CA ILE A 80 -28.21 -7.89 -11.32
C ILE A 80 -26.75 -7.45 -11.18
N PRO A 81 -26.47 -6.16 -10.89
CA PRO A 81 -25.12 -5.72 -10.56
C PRO A 81 -24.68 -6.28 -9.19
N VAL A 82 -23.53 -6.95 -9.17
CA VAL A 82 -22.86 -7.44 -7.96
C VAL A 82 -21.49 -6.79 -7.87
N ARG A 83 -21.19 -6.24 -6.68
CA ARG A 83 -19.91 -5.65 -6.34
C ARG A 83 -19.04 -6.69 -5.63
N MET A 84 -17.91 -7.04 -6.24
CA MET A 84 -16.91 -7.95 -5.69
C MET A 84 -15.73 -7.14 -5.16
N GLU A 85 -15.22 -7.52 -3.99
CA GLU A 85 -14.11 -6.85 -3.31
C GLU A 85 -13.05 -7.87 -2.87
N ASP A 86 -11.95 -7.95 -3.60
CA ASP A 86 -10.89 -8.93 -3.37
C ASP A 86 -9.58 -8.27 -2.93
N SER A 87 -8.89 -8.88 -1.96
CA SER A 87 -7.55 -8.44 -1.61
C SER A 87 -6.58 -8.79 -2.74
N VAL A 88 -5.76 -7.83 -3.16
CA VAL A 88 -4.73 -8.02 -4.18
C VAL A 88 -3.34 -7.65 -3.63
N HIS A 89 -2.30 -8.14 -4.30
CA HIS A 89 -0.93 -7.71 -4.01
C HIS A 89 -0.76 -6.25 -4.46
N TYR A 90 0.34 -5.62 -4.06
CA TYR A 90 0.70 -4.28 -4.51
C TYR A 90 2.21 -4.07 -4.44
N TRP A 91 2.67 -2.97 -5.03
CA TRP A 91 4.07 -2.59 -5.02
C TRP A 91 4.31 -1.52 -3.97
N LEU A 92 5.39 -1.66 -3.21
CA LEU A 92 6.04 -0.55 -2.51
C LEU A 92 7.17 -0.03 -3.40
N ALA A 93 6.97 1.12 -4.01
CA ALA A 93 7.92 1.72 -4.93
C ALA A 93 8.65 2.90 -4.29
N PRO A 94 9.90 3.17 -4.66
CA PRO A 94 10.54 4.44 -4.35
C PRO A 94 9.80 5.59 -5.07
N ARG A 95 9.72 6.75 -4.42
CA ARG A 95 9.33 8.00 -5.08
C ARG A 95 10.48 8.49 -5.94
N SER A 96 10.17 9.20 -7.02
CA SER A 96 11.20 9.82 -7.86
C SER A 96 12.14 10.70 -7.04
N SER A 97 11.65 11.44 -6.05
CA SER A 97 12.48 12.29 -5.18
C SER A 97 13.52 11.54 -4.32
N ILE A 98 13.44 10.21 -4.20
CA ILE A 98 14.37 9.43 -3.38
C ILE A 98 15.83 9.64 -3.81
N PHE A 99 16.12 9.89 -5.09
CA PHE A 99 17.50 10.09 -5.56
C PHE A 99 18.20 11.28 -4.88
N LYS A 100 17.43 12.26 -4.38
CA LYS A 100 17.94 13.42 -3.65
C LYS A 100 18.29 13.11 -2.20
N SER A 101 17.73 12.04 -1.65
CA SER A 101 17.77 11.74 -0.22
C SER A 101 19.09 11.14 0.28
N GLY A 102 19.95 10.63 -0.60
CA GLY A 102 21.20 9.97 -0.18
C GLY A 102 21.05 8.47 0.13
N VAL A 103 19.83 7.94 0.05
CA VAL A 103 19.55 6.50 0.12
C VAL A 103 18.98 5.96 -1.19
N ILE A 104 19.13 4.64 -1.39
CA ILE A 104 18.43 3.86 -2.41
C ILE A 104 17.59 2.79 -1.73
N MET A 105 16.45 2.42 -2.33
CA MET A 105 15.67 1.28 -1.87
C MET A 105 16.41 -0.02 -2.18
N ALA A 106 16.80 -0.78 -1.16
CA ALA A 106 17.77 -1.87 -1.27
C ALA A 106 17.26 -3.08 -2.08
N ASN A 107 15.95 -3.27 -2.13
CA ASN A 107 15.29 -4.33 -2.91
C ASN A 107 14.65 -3.81 -4.21
N SER A 108 15.00 -2.61 -4.67
CA SER A 108 14.46 -1.91 -5.84
C SER A 108 12.98 -1.55 -5.74
N MET A 109 12.10 -2.55 -5.67
CA MET A 109 10.65 -2.45 -5.49
C MET A 109 10.20 -3.56 -4.54
N GLY A 110 9.40 -3.25 -3.53
CA GLY A 110 8.83 -4.24 -2.63
C GLY A 110 7.58 -4.89 -3.23
N VAL A 111 7.58 -6.22 -3.40
CA VAL A 111 6.35 -6.98 -3.64
C VAL A 111 5.66 -7.17 -2.29
N ILE A 112 4.44 -6.66 -2.15
CA ILE A 112 3.64 -6.88 -0.95
C ILE A 112 2.48 -7.82 -1.29
N ASP A 113 2.52 -9.02 -0.74
CA ASP A 113 1.51 -10.04 -0.98
C ASP A 113 0.13 -9.64 -0.44
N LYS A 114 -0.95 -10.07 -1.11
CA LYS A 114 -2.34 -9.75 -0.74
C LYS A 114 -2.72 -10.07 0.71
N GLY A 115 -2.03 -11.05 1.31
CA GLY A 115 -2.23 -11.52 2.66
C GLY A 115 -1.31 -10.88 3.70
N TYR A 116 -0.35 -10.04 3.33
CA TYR A 116 0.54 -9.39 4.30
C TYR A 116 -0.26 -8.38 5.13
N ARG A 117 -0.13 -8.44 6.46
CA ARG A 117 -0.74 -7.50 7.42
C ARG A 117 0.27 -6.93 8.41
N GLY A 118 1.55 -7.24 8.25
CA GLY A 118 2.62 -6.63 9.03
C GLY A 118 2.76 -5.14 8.74
N GLU A 119 3.50 -4.46 9.61
CA GLU A 119 3.87 -3.07 9.37
C GLU A 119 4.74 -2.95 8.11
N LEU A 120 4.48 -1.96 7.28
CA LEU A 120 5.28 -1.67 6.10
C LEU A 120 6.60 -1.00 6.47
N GLY A 121 7.65 -1.38 5.76
CA GLY A 121 8.96 -0.78 5.86
C GLY A 121 9.60 -0.60 4.49
N GLY A 122 10.40 0.44 4.32
CA GLY A 122 11.24 0.64 3.16
C GLY A 122 12.69 0.24 3.47
N PRO A 123 13.21 -0.90 3.00
CA PRO A 123 14.61 -1.25 3.18
C PRO A 123 15.47 -0.32 2.33
N VAL A 124 16.48 0.29 2.94
CA VAL A 124 17.35 1.27 2.29
C VAL A 124 18.83 0.95 2.48
N TRP A 125 19.62 1.39 1.51
CA TRP A 125 21.06 1.46 1.58
C TRP A 125 21.50 2.93 1.51
N ALA A 126 22.30 3.38 2.47
CA ALA A 126 22.85 4.73 2.49
C ALA A 126 24.08 4.85 1.57
N MET A 127 23.98 5.68 0.54
CA MET A 127 25.08 5.94 -0.40
C MET A 127 26.11 6.93 0.17
N ARG A 128 25.70 7.72 1.17
CA ARG A 128 26.49 8.73 1.89
C ARG A 128 25.86 8.94 3.28
N PRO A 129 26.56 9.60 4.23
CA PRO A 129 25.94 9.98 5.50
C PRO A 129 24.65 10.75 5.25
N THR A 130 23.56 10.29 5.86
CA THR A 130 22.20 10.76 5.55
C THR A 130 21.37 10.88 6.81
N THR A 131 20.62 11.97 6.93
CA THR A 131 19.59 12.14 7.95
C THR A 131 18.22 12.14 7.29
N ILE A 132 17.32 11.29 7.78
CA ILE A 132 15.93 11.19 7.34
C ILE A 132 15.07 11.57 8.53
N THR A 133 14.27 12.62 8.39
CA THR A 133 13.35 13.04 9.45
C THR A 133 11.99 12.38 9.29
N ALA A 134 11.31 12.15 10.40
CA ALA A 134 9.93 11.70 10.39
C ALA A 134 9.04 12.67 9.57
N GLY A 135 8.08 12.12 8.84
CA GLY A 135 7.27 12.84 7.84
C GLY A 135 7.88 12.90 6.44
N THR A 136 9.14 12.48 6.26
CA THR A 136 9.74 12.42 4.92
C THR A 136 9.04 11.36 4.08
N ARG A 137 8.56 11.75 2.89
CA ARG A 137 7.91 10.85 1.93
C ARG A 137 8.93 10.33 0.92
N LEU A 138 9.37 9.09 1.09
CA LEU A 138 10.36 8.44 0.22
C LEU A 138 9.78 7.28 -0.61
N PHE A 139 8.66 6.72 -0.19
CA PHE A 139 8.03 5.55 -0.82
C PHE A 139 6.59 5.82 -1.18
N GLN A 140 6.04 5.00 -2.06
CA GLN A 140 4.65 5.06 -2.49
C GLN A 140 4.09 3.64 -2.73
N ILE A 141 2.81 3.45 -2.45
CA ILE A 141 2.08 2.23 -2.82
C ILE A 141 1.56 2.38 -4.25
N VAL A 142 1.77 1.38 -5.09
CA VAL A 142 1.27 1.34 -6.48
C VAL A 142 0.49 0.03 -6.70
N ALA A 143 -0.65 0.13 -7.39
CA ALA A 143 -1.46 -1.03 -7.74
C ALA A 143 -0.72 -2.00 -8.70
N PRO A 144 -1.07 -3.30 -8.75
CA PRO A 144 -0.39 -4.30 -9.59
C PRO A 144 -0.17 -3.90 -11.05
N ASN A 145 -1.19 -3.28 -11.65
CA ASN A 145 -1.21 -2.84 -13.05
C ASN A 145 -0.91 -1.34 -13.20
N MET A 146 -0.39 -0.69 -12.16
CA MET A 146 -0.20 0.78 -12.08
C MET A 146 -1.50 1.57 -12.33
N GLY A 147 -2.65 0.93 -12.15
CA GLY A 147 -3.96 1.55 -12.26
C GLY A 147 -4.24 2.52 -11.10
N SER A 148 -5.22 3.41 -11.30
CA SER A 148 -5.58 4.40 -10.29
C SER A 148 -6.17 3.73 -9.05
N ILE A 149 -5.57 4.01 -7.90
CA ILE A 149 -6.20 3.80 -6.60
C ILE A 149 -7.23 4.93 -6.48
N GLN A 150 -8.53 4.62 -6.45
CA GLN A 150 -9.58 5.65 -6.44
C GLN A 150 -9.91 6.13 -5.04
N GLU A 151 -9.71 5.27 -4.05
CA GLU A 151 -10.10 5.53 -2.67
C GLU A 151 -8.97 5.12 -1.73
N VAL A 152 -8.69 5.96 -0.73
CA VAL A 152 -7.79 5.64 0.38
C VAL A 152 -8.59 5.81 1.66
N ARG A 153 -8.66 4.76 2.49
CA ARG A 153 -9.36 4.76 3.78
C ARG A 153 -8.37 4.54 4.90
N ILE A 154 -8.47 5.36 5.93
CA ILE A 154 -7.90 5.02 7.24
C ILE A 154 -8.94 4.15 7.95
N VAL A 155 -8.51 2.99 8.43
CA VAL A 155 -9.39 1.99 9.05
C VAL A 155 -8.89 1.64 10.45
N ASP A 156 -9.81 1.22 11.31
CA ASP A 156 -9.49 0.80 12.69
C ASP A 156 -9.05 -0.67 12.78
N ALA A 157 -9.30 -1.46 11.72
CA ALA A 157 -8.89 -2.85 11.63
C ALA A 157 -8.72 -3.28 10.16
N LEU A 158 -7.83 -4.25 9.93
CA LEU A 158 -7.71 -4.99 8.67
C LEU A 158 -8.27 -6.41 8.87
N PRO A 159 -8.92 -7.01 7.86
CA PRO A 159 -9.39 -8.39 7.98
C PRO A 159 -8.20 -9.36 8.13
N GLU A 160 -8.43 -10.40 8.91
CA GLU A 160 -7.47 -11.48 9.12
C GLU A 160 -7.03 -12.11 7.80
N SER A 161 -5.80 -12.63 7.78
CA SER A 161 -5.22 -13.31 6.63
C SER A 161 -4.41 -14.52 7.09
N ILE A 162 -4.28 -15.51 6.21
CA ILE A 162 -3.55 -16.76 6.47
C ILE A 162 -2.06 -16.51 6.81
N ARG A 163 -1.47 -15.40 6.33
CA ARG A 163 -0.04 -15.07 6.53
C ARG A 163 0.24 -14.18 7.75
N GLY A 164 -0.78 -13.59 8.36
CA GLY A 164 -0.67 -12.80 9.60
C GLY A 164 0.29 -11.60 9.54
N GLU A 165 0.91 -11.29 10.68
CA GLU A 165 1.84 -10.16 10.89
C GLU A 165 3.31 -10.46 10.56
N GLY A 166 3.63 -11.63 9.99
CA GLY A 166 5.00 -12.05 9.73
C GLY A 166 5.75 -11.07 8.81
N GLY A 167 6.71 -10.33 9.36
CA GLY A 167 7.46 -9.25 8.70
C GLY A 167 8.51 -9.72 7.69
N PHE A 168 9.49 -8.83 7.41
CA PHE A 168 10.65 -9.11 6.55
C PHE A 168 11.35 -10.42 6.93
N GLY A 169 11.54 -11.31 5.97
CA GLY A 169 12.27 -12.58 6.18
C GLY A 169 11.45 -13.73 6.79
N SER A 170 10.14 -13.58 6.98
CA SER A 170 9.27 -14.60 7.61
C SER A 170 8.97 -15.85 6.75
N THR A 171 9.46 -15.90 5.52
CA THR A 171 9.32 -17.07 4.62
C THR A 171 10.65 -17.71 4.25
N GLY A 172 11.68 -17.49 5.09
CA GLY A 172 12.98 -18.18 5.02
C GLY A 172 13.15 -19.12 6.18
#